data_AF-A0A6M9PPI4-F1
#
_entry.id   AF-A0A6M9PPI4-F1
#
_cell.length_a   1.000
_cell.length_b   1.000
_cell.length_c   1.000
_cell.angle_alpha   90.00
_cell.angle_beta   90.00
_cell.angle_gamma   90.00
#
_symmetry.space_group_name_H-M   'P 1'
#
loop_
_entity.id
_entity.type
_entity.pdbx_description
1 polymer ?
#
loop_
_entity_poly.entity_id
_entity_poly.type
_entity_poly.pdbx_seq_one_letter_code
_entity_poly.pdbx_strand_id
1 'polypeptide(L)'
;MYTVKELFPTLQGEGAHAGRAAVFCRFAGCNLWSGREEDRATAICQFCDTDFVGSDGAGGGKFETAALLADTIEEVWSSTSAGPQQRYVVFTGGEPLLQLDTDLIDALHTKGFTVAIETNGTIKVPKGVDWVCVSPKAGSDLIVLQADEMKLVIPQVGHTSLESLLARFEKMDYRNRFLQAMDGPNLQENLALAVSLCQKRPLWRLSIQTHKIIGIR
;
A
#
# COMPACT_ATOMS: atom_id res chain seq x y z
N MET A 1 -13.00 16.73 1.61
CA MET A 1 -13.85 15.54 1.82
C MET A 1 -13.09 14.31 1.38
N TYR A 2 -13.07 13.28 2.22
CA TYR A 2 -12.40 11.99 2.02
C TYR A 2 -13.44 10.88 1.97
N THR A 3 -13.34 9.98 0.99
CA THR A 3 -14.19 8.79 0.88
C THR A 3 -13.35 7.57 1.22
N VAL A 4 -13.65 6.95 2.36
CA VAL A 4 -12.93 5.81 2.93
C VAL A 4 -13.79 4.56 2.77
N LYS A 5 -13.23 3.53 2.14
CA LYS A 5 -13.85 2.21 2.01
C LYS A 5 -13.97 1.54 3.38
N GLU A 6 -12.88 1.49 4.12
CA GLU A 6 -12.82 0.89 5.45
C GLU A 6 -11.66 1.46 6.28
N LEU A 7 -11.82 1.38 7.60
CA LEU A 7 -10.87 1.85 8.61
C LEU A 7 -10.83 0.83 9.75
N PHE A 8 -9.67 0.21 10.00
CA PHE A 8 -9.57 -0.87 10.99
C PHE A 8 -8.16 -0.99 11.61
N PRO A 9 -8.04 -1.43 12.87
CA PRO A 9 -6.76 -1.70 13.49
C PRO A 9 -6.31 -3.13 13.17
N THR A 10 -5.04 -3.31 12.78
CA THR A 10 -4.44 -4.62 12.50
C THR A 10 -2.91 -4.57 12.61
N LEU A 11 -2.20 -5.61 12.17
CA LEU A 11 -0.77 -5.59 11.92
C LEU A 11 -0.52 -5.39 10.42
N GLN A 12 0.40 -4.50 10.05
CA GLN A 12 0.91 -4.42 8.69
C GLN A 12 1.42 -5.81 8.28
N GLY A 13 0.90 -6.33 7.18
CA GLY A 13 1.17 -7.69 6.73
C GLY A 13 2.29 -7.79 5.71
N GLU A 14 2.86 -6.67 5.25
CA GLU A 14 3.79 -6.64 4.11
C GLU A 14 5.00 -5.71 4.35
N GLY A 15 6.03 -5.87 3.53
CA GLY A 15 7.17 -4.94 3.47
C GLY A 15 8.06 -4.92 4.71
N ALA A 16 8.83 -3.84 4.88
CA ALA A 16 9.76 -3.68 6.00
C ALA A 16 9.07 -3.48 7.36
N HIS A 17 7.76 -3.20 7.35
CA HIS A 17 6.95 -2.99 8.54
C HIS A 17 6.00 -4.16 8.84
N ALA A 18 6.18 -5.32 8.18
CA ALA A 18 5.43 -6.53 8.50
C ALA A 18 5.48 -6.85 10.01
N GLY A 19 4.32 -7.05 10.63
CA GLY A 19 4.13 -7.30 12.07
C GLY A 19 3.93 -6.04 12.92
N ARG A 20 4.09 -4.82 12.38
CA ARG A 20 3.86 -3.57 13.11
C ARG A 20 2.38 -3.28 13.26
N ALA A 21 1.91 -2.97 14.47
CA ALA A 21 0.54 -2.53 14.70
C ALA A 21 0.25 -1.19 13.98
N ALA A 22 -0.89 -1.12 13.30
CA ALA A 22 -1.31 0.02 12.49
C ALA A 22 -2.83 0.17 12.50
N VAL A 23 -3.32 1.41 12.35
CA VAL A 23 -4.64 1.62 11.74
C VAL A 23 -4.47 1.60 10.23
N PHE A 24 -5.23 0.78 9.52
CA PHE A 24 -5.34 0.86 8.07
C PHE A 24 -6.51 1.76 7.70
N CYS A 25 -6.23 2.82 6.94
CA CYS A 25 -7.23 3.66 6.32
C CYS A 25 -7.24 3.40 4.81
N ARG A 26 -8.25 2.68 4.34
CA ARG A 26 -8.42 2.32 2.93
C ARG A 26 -9.30 3.37 2.26
N PHE A 27 -8.73 4.25 1.45
CA PHE A 27 -9.51 5.16 0.62
C PHE A 27 -10.27 4.39 -0.48
N ALA A 28 -11.32 5.03 -0.99
CA ALA A 28 -12.08 4.52 -2.12
C ALA A 28 -11.51 5.01 -3.46
N GLY A 29 -11.55 4.15 -4.48
CA GLY A 29 -11.17 4.47 -5.85
C GLY A 29 -9.67 4.35 -6.16
N CYS A 30 -9.36 4.06 -7.43
CA CYS A 30 -8.01 3.93 -7.97
C CYS A 30 -7.95 4.55 -9.38
N ASN A 31 -6.78 5.05 -9.78
CA ASN A 31 -6.56 5.57 -11.13
C ASN A 31 -6.12 4.51 -12.15
N LEU A 32 -5.83 3.28 -11.72
CA LEU A 32 -5.36 2.19 -12.59
C LEU A 32 -6.39 1.09 -12.84
N TRP A 33 -7.51 1.10 -12.09
CA TRP A 33 -8.66 0.21 -12.27
C TRP A 33 -9.88 0.84 -11.58
N SER A 34 -11.06 0.73 -12.18
CA SER A 34 -12.31 1.27 -11.62
C SER A 34 -12.76 0.55 -10.34
N GLY A 35 -12.26 -0.66 -10.09
CA GLY A 35 -12.75 -1.56 -9.04
C GLY A 35 -13.95 -2.40 -9.46
N ARG A 36 -14.46 -2.22 -10.69
CA ARG A 36 -15.55 -3.04 -11.24
C ARG A 36 -14.97 -4.20 -12.04
N GLU A 37 -15.48 -5.40 -11.79
CA GLU A 37 -15.01 -6.62 -12.46
C GLU A 37 -15.20 -6.56 -13.99
N GLU A 38 -16.26 -5.89 -14.47
CA GLU A 38 -16.52 -5.68 -15.90
C GLU A 38 -15.39 -4.90 -16.61
N ASP A 39 -14.65 -4.06 -15.89
CA ASP A 39 -13.55 -3.26 -16.44
C ASP A 39 -12.18 -3.95 -16.30
N ARG A 40 -12.07 -4.98 -15.45
CA ARG A 40 -10.77 -5.57 -15.04
C ARG A 40 -9.92 -6.01 -16.24
N ALA A 41 -10.54 -6.59 -17.27
CA ALA A 41 -9.84 -7.09 -18.45
C ALA A 41 -9.17 -5.99 -19.29
N THR A 42 -9.64 -4.75 -19.19
CA THR A 42 -9.10 -3.59 -19.93
C THR A 42 -8.37 -2.59 -19.04
N ALA A 43 -8.37 -2.82 -17.73
CA ALA A 43 -7.67 -2.00 -16.75
C ALA A 43 -6.15 -2.11 -16.91
N ILE A 44 -5.43 -1.09 -16.43
CA ILE A 44 -3.97 -1.13 -16.34
C ILE A 44 -3.55 -2.11 -15.24
N CYS A 45 -4.18 -2.04 -14.06
CA CYS A 45 -3.96 -2.98 -12.98
C CYS A 45 -5.03 -4.08 -12.98
N GLN A 46 -4.67 -5.29 -13.41
CA GLN A 46 -5.63 -6.39 -13.61
C GLN A 46 -5.63 -7.42 -12.46
N PHE A 47 -4.67 -7.34 -11.55
CA PHE A 47 -4.41 -8.34 -10.51
C PHE A 47 -4.75 -7.85 -9.10
N CYS A 48 -5.46 -6.74 -8.97
CA CYS A 48 -5.82 -6.21 -7.65
C CYS A 48 -6.71 -7.21 -6.89
N ASP A 49 -6.34 -7.47 -5.64
CA ASP A 49 -6.98 -8.40 -4.69
C ASP A 49 -7.84 -7.68 -3.65
N THR A 50 -8.07 -6.38 -3.83
CA THR A 50 -8.67 -5.49 -2.84
C THR A 50 -9.98 -4.92 -3.34
N ASP A 51 -11.03 -4.96 -2.52
CA ASP A 51 -12.24 -4.16 -2.72
C ASP A 51 -12.00 -2.73 -2.20
N PHE A 52 -12.10 -1.76 -3.11
CA PHE A 52 -11.96 -0.33 -2.83
C PHE A 52 -13.13 0.49 -3.39
N VAL A 53 -14.24 -0.15 -3.77
CA VAL A 53 -15.40 0.55 -4.33
C VAL A 53 -16.37 0.91 -3.21
N GLY A 54 -16.80 2.18 -3.17
CA GLY A 54 -17.76 2.66 -2.18
C GLY A 54 -17.13 2.98 -0.82
N SER A 55 -17.98 3.10 0.20
CA SER A 55 -17.62 3.54 1.56
C SER A 55 -18.41 2.78 2.63
N ASP A 56 -18.65 1.51 2.38
CA ASP A 56 -19.57 0.61 3.11
C ASP A 56 -18.86 -0.43 3.99
N GLY A 57 -17.52 -0.44 3.99
CA GLY A 57 -16.74 -1.30 4.86
C GLY A 57 -16.73 -0.83 6.31
N ALA A 58 -16.13 -1.64 7.18
CA ALA A 58 -16.04 -1.34 8.61
C ALA A 58 -15.28 -0.02 8.84
N GLY A 59 -15.87 0.91 9.60
CA GLY A 59 -15.29 2.24 9.80
C GLY A 59 -15.22 3.11 8.52
N GLY A 60 -15.80 2.63 7.41
CA GLY A 60 -15.90 3.36 6.15
C GLY A 60 -16.93 4.48 6.21
N GLY A 61 -16.78 5.44 5.31
CA GLY A 61 -17.68 6.59 5.24
C GLY A 61 -17.11 7.75 4.44
N LYS A 62 -17.84 8.86 4.47
CA LYS A 62 -17.40 10.14 3.92
C LYS A 62 -17.09 11.09 5.06
N PHE A 63 -15.89 11.65 5.05
CA PHE A 63 -15.38 12.54 6.07
C PHE A 63 -15.20 13.91 5.45
N GLU A 64 -15.94 14.91 5.93
CA GLU A 64 -15.94 16.24 5.31
C GLU A 64 -14.59 16.95 5.43
N THR A 65 -13.90 16.76 6.57
CA THR A 65 -12.67 17.48 6.92
C THR A 65 -11.56 16.54 7.38
N ALA A 66 -10.33 17.04 7.34
CA ALA A 66 -9.12 16.34 7.79
C ALA A 66 -9.23 15.99 9.29
N ALA A 67 -9.70 16.95 10.09
CA ALA A 67 -9.90 16.78 11.52
C ALA A 67 -10.84 15.60 11.82
N LEU A 68 -11.99 15.50 11.14
CA LEU A 68 -12.95 14.42 11.37
C LEU A 68 -12.34 13.04 11.08
N LEU A 69 -11.63 12.88 9.96
CA LEU A 69 -10.99 11.61 9.65
C LEU A 69 -9.85 11.29 10.63
N ALA A 70 -9.05 12.30 11.02
CA ALA A 70 -7.98 12.13 11.99
C ALA A 70 -8.51 11.74 13.38
N ASP A 71 -9.64 12.31 13.82
CA ASP A 71 -10.34 11.95 15.05
C ASP A 71 -10.82 10.49 15.00
N THR A 72 -11.45 10.07 13.90
CA THR A 72 -11.90 8.68 13.75
C THR A 72 -10.73 7.68 13.71
N ILE A 73 -9.61 8.03 13.07
CA ILE A 73 -8.37 7.21 13.12
C ILE A 73 -7.86 7.06 14.56
N GLU A 74 -7.89 8.14 15.34
CA GLU A 74 -7.49 8.10 16.76
C GLU A 74 -8.43 7.26 17.62
N GLU A 75 -9.75 7.34 17.39
CA GLU A 75 -10.74 6.49 18.06
C GLU A 75 -10.48 5.01 17.77
N VAL A 76 -10.22 4.65 16.51
CA VAL A 76 -9.86 3.28 16.12
C VAL A 76 -8.58 2.83 16.80
N TRP A 77 -7.55 3.68 16.85
CA TRP A 77 -6.31 3.37 17.56
C TRP A 77 -6.50 3.21 19.07
N SER A 78 -7.44 3.94 19.67
CA SER A 78 -7.72 3.91 21.11
C SER A 78 -8.26 2.56 21.60
N SER A 79 -8.64 1.66 20.68
CA SER A 79 -8.92 0.25 20.99
C SER A 79 -7.66 -0.56 21.36
N THR A 80 -6.46 -0.02 21.13
CA THR A 80 -5.18 -0.64 21.47
C THR A 80 -4.69 -0.18 22.85
N SER A 81 -3.87 -1.00 23.52
CA SER A 81 -3.17 -0.60 24.76
C SER A 81 -1.88 0.19 24.50
N ALA A 82 -1.66 0.65 23.27
CA ALA A 82 -0.41 1.25 22.82
C ALA A 82 -0.34 2.75 23.16
N GLY A 83 0.85 3.19 23.59
CA GLY A 83 1.09 4.60 23.93
C GLY A 83 1.22 5.51 22.69
N PRO A 84 1.27 6.84 22.88
CA PRO A 84 1.32 7.80 21.78
C PRO A 84 2.48 7.60 20.79
N GLN A 85 3.65 7.14 21.26
CA GLN A 85 4.83 6.89 20.42
C GLN A 85 4.67 5.72 19.44
N GLN A 86 3.63 4.91 19.61
CA GLN A 86 3.37 3.74 18.78
C GLN A 86 2.31 4.02 17.70
N ARG A 87 1.65 5.19 17.75
CA ARG A 87 0.59 5.59 16.81
C ARG A 87 1.09 5.54 15.38
N TYR A 88 0.48 4.68 14.58
CA TYR A 88 0.89 4.44 13.21
C TYR A 88 -0.35 4.20 12.35
N VAL A 89 -0.44 4.91 11.23
CA VAL A 89 -1.52 4.76 10.27
C VAL A 89 -0.94 4.47 8.89
N VAL A 90 -1.53 3.51 8.20
CA VAL A 90 -1.20 3.15 6.82
C VAL A 90 -2.38 3.57 5.94
N PHE A 91 -2.16 4.56 5.08
CA PHE A 91 -3.09 4.92 4.02
C PHE A 91 -2.86 4.04 2.80
N THR A 92 -3.95 3.48 2.29
CA THR A 92 -3.98 2.59 1.14
C THR A 92 -5.31 2.73 0.41
N GLY A 93 -5.59 1.89 -0.59
CA GLY A 93 -6.89 1.71 -1.23
C GLY A 93 -7.42 2.88 -2.05
N GLY A 94 -8.12 2.63 -3.15
CA GLY A 94 -7.37 2.04 -4.24
C GLY A 94 -6.02 2.76 -4.35
N GLU A 95 -5.97 3.98 -4.91
CA GLU A 95 -4.77 4.83 -4.86
C GLU A 95 -4.91 5.93 -3.80
N PRO A 96 -4.15 5.90 -2.69
CA PRO A 96 -4.32 6.87 -1.60
C PRO A 96 -3.98 8.30 -2.00
N LEU A 97 -3.06 8.50 -2.95
CA LEU A 97 -2.65 9.84 -3.39
C LEU A 97 -3.71 10.55 -4.24
N LEU A 98 -4.86 9.91 -4.51
CA LEU A 98 -6.04 10.60 -5.04
C LEU A 98 -6.73 11.48 -4.00
N GLN A 99 -6.52 11.22 -2.71
CA GLN A 99 -7.27 11.87 -1.63
C GLN A 99 -6.39 12.38 -0.48
N LEU A 100 -5.27 11.72 -0.19
CA LEU A 100 -4.37 12.14 0.90
C LEU A 100 -3.72 13.49 0.57
N ASP A 101 -3.92 14.46 1.46
CA ASP A 101 -3.37 15.81 1.34
C ASP A 101 -2.59 16.22 2.62
N THR A 102 -2.01 17.41 2.60
CA THR A 102 -1.21 17.94 3.72
C THR A 102 -2.06 18.21 4.97
N ASP A 103 -3.34 18.59 4.80
CA ASP A 103 -4.20 18.93 5.93
C ASP A 103 -4.49 17.70 6.80
N LEU A 104 -4.74 16.55 6.18
CA LEU A 104 -4.91 15.28 6.89
C LEU A 104 -3.61 14.81 7.55
N ILE A 105 -2.48 14.94 6.85
CA ILE A 105 -1.16 14.58 7.39
C ILE A 105 -0.86 15.40 8.64
N ASP A 106 -1.00 16.73 8.56
CA ASP A 106 -0.71 17.65 9.67
C ASP A 106 -1.65 17.39 10.87
N ALA A 107 -2.93 17.08 10.62
CA ALA A 107 -3.89 16.72 11.66
C ALA A 107 -3.48 15.43 12.40
N LEU A 108 -2.98 14.43 11.68
CA LEU A 108 -2.51 13.16 12.26
C LEU A 108 -1.19 13.32 13.00
N HIS A 109 -0.27 14.13 12.47
CA HIS A 109 0.98 14.48 13.14
C HIS A 109 0.74 15.24 14.45
N THR A 110 -0.25 16.13 14.49
CA THR A 110 -0.68 16.80 15.73
C THR A 110 -1.16 15.80 16.79
N LYS A 111 -1.75 14.68 16.34
CA LYS A 111 -2.14 13.54 17.17
C LYS A 111 -1.00 12.53 17.38
N GLY A 112 0.22 12.83 16.96
CA GLY A 112 1.39 11.96 17.15
C GLY A 112 1.41 10.68 16.32
N PHE A 113 0.59 10.58 15.26
CA PHE A 113 0.69 9.45 14.34
C PHE A 113 1.91 9.58 13.44
N THR A 114 2.62 8.49 13.24
CA THR A 114 3.45 8.30 12.05
C THR A 114 2.55 7.90 10.87
N VAL A 115 2.70 8.58 9.74
CA VAL A 115 1.88 8.41 8.53
C VAL A 115 2.64 7.64 7.46
N ALA A 116 2.12 6.48 7.08
CA ALA A 116 2.63 5.68 5.97
C ALA A 116 1.65 5.61 4.81
N ILE A 117 2.16 5.38 3.59
CA ILE A 117 1.34 5.12 2.41
C ILE A 117 1.77 3.84 1.67
N GLU A 118 0.80 3.21 1.05
CA GLU A 118 0.95 2.15 0.04
C GLU A 118 0.41 2.68 -1.29
N THR A 119 1.28 3.16 -2.17
CA THR A 119 0.91 3.81 -3.45
C THR A 119 1.37 3.01 -4.67
N ASN A 120 0.65 3.12 -5.77
CA ASN A 120 1.09 2.60 -7.07
C ASN A 120 2.22 3.43 -7.71
N GLY A 121 2.53 4.62 -7.15
CA GLY A 121 3.66 5.46 -7.55
C GLY A 121 3.41 6.35 -8.77
N THR A 122 2.17 6.43 -9.26
CA THR A 122 1.79 7.22 -10.45
C THR A 122 1.40 8.66 -10.13
N ILE A 123 1.39 9.04 -8.84
CA ILE A 123 1.02 10.37 -8.35
C ILE A 123 2.14 10.85 -7.41
N LYS A 124 2.40 12.16 -7.40
CA LYS A 124 3.40 12.76 -6.51
C LYS A 124 2.96 12.67 -5.04
N VAL A 125 3.88 12.27 -4.17
CA VAL A 125 3.64 12.20 -2.72
C VAL A 125 3.57 13.62 -2.12
N PRO A 126 2.55 13.96 -1.31
CA PRO A 126 2.52 15.20 -0.56
C PRO A 126 3.63 15.25 0.50
N LYS A 127 4.00 16.46 0.92
CA LYS A 127 4.98 16.61 2.01
C LYS A 127 4.41 16.08 3.33
N GLY A 128 5.28 15.55 4.18
CA GLY A 128 4.92 15.11 5.53
C GLY A 128 4.57 13.62 5.66
N VAL A 129 4.50 12.86 4.56
CA VAL A 129 4.43 11.38 4.67
C VAL A 129 5.75 10.85 5.24
N ASP A 130 5.68 10.09 6.33
CA ASP A 130 6.85 9.59 7.06
C ASP A 130 7.42 8.30 6.47
N TRP A 131 6.58 7.49 5.83
CA TRP A 131 6.99 6.24 5.18
C TRP A 131 6.25 6.01 3.86
N VAL A 132 7.00 5.92 2.77
CA VAL A 132 6.46 5.71 1.43
C VAL A 132 6.80 4.30 0.94
N CYS A 133 5.77 3.47 0.77
CA CYS A 133 5.87 2.21 0.04
C CYS A 133 5.30 2.37 -1.37
N VAL A 134 6.13 2.13 -2.37
CA VAL A 134 5.76 2.19 -3.79
C VAL A 134 5.67 0.78 -4.35
N SER A 135 4.53 0.44 -4.94
CA SER A 135 4.32 -0.81 -5.68
C SER A 135 4.02 -0.51 -7.15
N PRO A 136 5.04 -0.45 -8.02
CA PRO A 136 4.84 -0.16 -9.44
C PRO A 136 3.98 -1.20 -10.14
N LYS A 137 3.19 -0.76 -11.11
CA LYS A 137 2.33 -1.61 -11.94
C LYS A 137 2.83 -1.58 -13.39
N ALA A 138 2.85 -2.73 -14.05
CA ALA A 138 3.16 -2.82 -15.47
C ALA A 138 2.15 -1.97 -16.27
N GLY A 139 2.63 -1.23 -17.27
CA GLY A 139 1.77 -0.39 -18.11
C GLY A 139 1.39 0.97 -17.51
N SER A 140 1.96 1.38 -16.37
CA SER A 140 1.81 2.74 -15.83
C SER A 140 3.13 3.49 -15.71
N ASP A 141 3.05 4.82 -15.80
CA ASP A 141 4.21 5.69 -15.59
C ASP A 141 4.54 5.83 -14.11
N LEU A 142 5.81 5.59 -13.76
CA LEU A 142 6.29 5.72 -12.39
C LEU A 142 6.83 7.14 -12.16
N ILE A 143 6.15 7.91 -11.30
CA ILE A 143 6.53 9.28 -10.93
C ILE A 143 7.36 9.28 -9.65
N VAL A 144 7.04 8.42 -8.69
CA VAL A 144 7.73 8.34 -7.39
C VAL A 144 8.98 7.49 -7.53
N LEU A 145 10.11 8.14 -7.88
CA LEU A 145 11.41 7.48 -8.14
C LEU A 145 12.32 7.37 -6.91
N GLN A 146 11.91 7.97 -5.79
CA GLN A 146 12.60 7.93 -4.50
C GLN A 146 11.57 7.68 -3.39
N ALA A 147 11.83 6.71 -2.53
CA ALA A 147 10.97 6.37 -1.40
C ALA A 147 11.67 5.45 -0.38
N ASP A 148 11.03 5.22 0.77
CA ASP A 148 11.53 4.29 1.78
C ASP A 148 11.54 2.85 1.28
N GLU A 149 10.52 2.46 0.51
CA GLU A 149 10.33 1.09 0.10
C GLU A 149 9.80 0.99 -1.33
N MET A 150 10.43 0.13 -2.13
CA MET A 150 9.82 -0.44 -3.33
C MET A 150 9.39 -1.87 -3.04
N LYS A 151 8.11 -2.18 -3.28
CA LYS A 151 7.53 -3.52 -3.14
C LYS A 151 6.90 -3.95 -4.46
N LEU A 152 7.67 -4.66 -5.27
CA LEU A 152 7.25 -5.09 -6.60
C LEU A 152 6.51 -6.42 -6.53
N VAL A 153 5.24 -6.42 -6.89
CA VAL A 153 4.46 -7.65 -7.10
C VAL A 153 4.93 -8.33 -8.38
N ILE A 154 5.21 -9.63 -8.35
CA ILE A 154 5.67 -10.42 -9.50
C ILE A 154 5.01 -11.80 -9.59
N PRO A 155 4.91 -12.37 -10.81
CA PRO A 155 5.14 -11.74 -12.11
C PRO A 155 3.96 -10.83 -12.51
N GLN A 156 4.16 -9.84 -13.38
CA GLN A 156 3.07 -9.05 -13.96
C GLN A 156 3.10 -9.18 -15.48
N VAL A 157 1.92 -9.29 -16.10
CA VAL A 157 1.77 -9.22 -17.56
C VAL A 157 2.23 -7.84 -18.04
N GLY A 158 2.95 -7.80 -19.16
CA GLY A 158 3.51 -6.56 -19.71
C GLY A 158 4.97 -6.28 -19.32
N HIS A 159 5.52 -6.98 -18.32
CA HIS A 159 6.96 -6.97 -18.09
C HIS A 159 7.69 -7.85 -19.12
N THR A 160 8.53 -7.24 -19.96
CA THR A 160 9.25 -7.96 -21.04
C THR A 160 10.40 -8.82 -20.51
N SER A 161 11.10 -8.35 -19.48
CA SER A 161 12.15 -9.12 -18.77
C SER A 161 12.26 -8.64 -17.34
N LEU A 162 12.01 -9.54 -16.37
CA LEU A 162 12.17 -9.24 -14.96
C LEU A 162 13.61 -8.81 -14.64
N GLU A 163 14.63 -9.43 -15.24
CA GLU A 163 16.02 -9.06 -14.98
C GLU A 163 16.30 -7.59 -15.35
N SER A 164 15.86 -7.16 -16.53
CA SER A 164 16.02 -5.78 -16.98
C SER A 164 15.25 -4.79 -16.11
N LEU A 165 14.06 -5.18 -15.66
CA LEU A 165 13.21 -4.38 -14.79
C LEU A 165 13.84 -4.18 -13.40
N LEU A 166 14.33 -5.26 -12.79
CA LEU A 166 15.00 -5.20 -11.49
C LEU A 166 16.28 -4.37 -11.59
N ALA A 167 17.08 -4.54 -12.64
CA ALA A 167 18.27 -3.73 -12.87
C ALA A 167 17.96 -2.23 -13.05
N ARG A 168 16.81 -1.89 -13.62
CA ARG A 168 16.33 -0.50 -13.71
C ARG A 168 16.00 0.04 -12.32
N PHE A 169 15.25 -0.71 -11.51
CA PHE A 169 14.83 -0.29 -10.16
C PHE A 169 15.97 -0.25 -9.14
N GLU A 170 17.01 -1.06 -9.32
CA GLU A 170 18.21 -1.01 -8.49
C GLU A 170 18.97 0.32 -8.61
N LYS A 171 18.82 1.03 -9.73
CA LYS A 171 19.43 2.35 -9.94
C LYS A 171 18.62 3.51 -9.37
N MET A 172 17.39 3.26 -8.92
CA MET A 172 16.52 4.27 -8.31
C MET A 172 16.77 4.36 -6.81
N ASP A 173 16.40 5.49 -6.20
CA ASP A 173 16.70 5.78 -4.80
C ASP A 173 15.63 5.22 -3.84
N TYR A 174 15.61 3.90 -3.70
CA TYR A 174 14.79 3.22 -2.69
C TYR A 174 15.67 2.68 -1.57
N ARG A 175 15.32 3.00 -0.32
CA ARG A 175 16.04 2.49 0.86
C ARG A 175 15.86 0.96 1.00
N ASN A 176 14.67 0.46 0.70
CA ASN A 176 14.31 -0.95 0.79
C ASN A 176 13.74 -1.44 -0.55
N ARG A 177 14.07 -2.67 -0.96
CA ARG A 177 13.53 -3.30 -2.17
C ARG A 177 13.00 -4.69 -1.85
N PHE A 178 11.76 -4.95 -2.22
CA PHE A 178 11.06 -6.19 -1.99
C PHE A 178 10.44 -6.76 -3.26
N LEU A 179 10.50 -8.08 -3.37
CA LEU A 179 9.66 -8.85 -4.28
C LEU A 179 8.53 -9.48 -3.49
N GLN A 180 7.31 -9.28 -3.96
CA GLN A 180 6.11 -9.91 -3.43
C GLN A 180 5.53 -10.84 -4.47
N ALA A 181 5.23 -12.08 -4.09
CA ALA A 181 4.53 -12.99 -4.98
C ALA A 181 3.12 -12.46 -5.25
N MET A 182 2.71 -12.43 -6.52
CA MET A 182 1.33 -12.20 -6.89
C MET A 182 0.47 -13.32 -6.32
N ASP A 183 -0.56 -12.95 -5.58
CA ASP A 183 -1.55 -13.89 -5.05
C ASP A 183 -2.46 -14.42 -6.16
N GLY A 184 -3.18 -15.51 -5.87
CA GLY A 184 -4.13 -16.14 -6.77
C GLY A 184 -3.75 -17.59 -7.11
N PRO A 185 -4.29 -18.13 -8.21
CA PRO A 185 -4.17 -19.56 -8.54
C PRO A 185 -2.74 -20.09 -8.64
N ASN A 186 -1.77 -19.21 -8.98
CA ASN A 186 -0.36 -19.56 -9.19
C ASN A 186 0.55 -19.09 -8.04
N LEU A 187 0.01 -18.90 -6.83
CA LEU A 187 0.77 -18.35 -5.70
C LEU A 187 2.04 -19.17 -5.41
N GLN A 188 1.98 -20.50 -5.51
CA GLN A 188 3.13 -21.36 -5.23
C GLN A 188 4.26 -21.13 -6.24
N GLU A 189 3.96 -21.09 -7.54
CA GLU A 189 4.96 -20.81 -8.57
C GLU A 189 5.51 -19.37 -8.44
N ASN A 190 4.65 -18.40 -8.17
CA ASN A 190 5.03 -16.99 -8.01
C ASN A 190 5.95 -16.80 -6.80
N LEU A 191 5.68 -17.50 -5.70
CA LEU A 191 6.52 -17.49 -4.50
C LEU A 191 7.88 -18.13 -4.77
N ALA A 192 7.92 -19.29 -5.44
CA ALA A 192 9.17 -19.92 -5.83
C ALA A 192 10.04 -19.01 -6.72
N LEU A 193 9.40 -18.29 -7.66
CA LEU A 193 10.06 -17.30 -8.51
C LEU A 193 10.63 -16.14 -7.67
N ALA A 194 9.85 -15.56 -6.77
CA ALA A 194 10.28 -14.45 -5.92
C ALA A 194 11.45 -14.84 -5.02
N VAL A 195 11.37 -16.03 -4.40
CA VAL A 195 12.47 -16.60 -3.60
C VAL A 195 13.73 -16.75 -4.43
N SER A 196 13.63 -17.37 -5.61
CA SER A 196 14.79 -17.57 -6.49
C SER A 196 15.45 -16.26 -6.90
N LEU A 197 14.65 -15.23 -7.22
CA LEU A 197 15.16 -13.91 -7.61
C LEU A 197 15.84 -13.19 -6.44
N CYS A 198 15.25 -13.20 -5.24
CA CYS A 198 15.88 -12.62 -4.05
C CYS A 198 17.21 -13.31 -3.70
N GLN A 199 17.27 -14.65 -3.81
CA GLN A 199 18.51 -15.41 -3.59
C GLN A 199 19.60 -15.05 -4.61
N LYS A 200 19.23 -14.78 -5.86
CA LYS A 200 20.17 -14.37 -6.93
C LYS A 200 20.54 -12.88 -6.88
N ARG A 201 19.70 -12.04 -6.28
CA ARG A 201 19.84 -10.57 -6.24
C ARG A 201 19.61 -10.06 -4.82
N PRO A 202 20.62 -10.14 -3.92
CA PRO A 202 20.45 -9.88 -2.49
C PRO A 202 20.13 -8.41 -2.13
N LEU A 203 20.16 -7.48 -3.09
CA LEU A 203 19.56 -6.16 -2.93
C LEU A 203 18.03 -6.23 -2.73
N TRP A 204 17.41 -7.31 -3.21
CA TRP A 204 15.98 -7.59 -3.06
C TRP A 204 15.75 -8.55 -1.91
N ARG A 205 14.71 -8.26 -1.11
CA ARG A 205 14.21 -9.12 -0.04
C ARG A 205 12.82 -9.64 -0.39
N LEU A 206 12.41 -10.72 0.25
CA LEU A 206 11.07 -11.26 0.07
C LEU A 206 10.07 -10.50 0.96
N SER A 207 8.96 -10.02 0.38
CA SER A 207 7.78 -9.56 1.11
C SER A 207 6.72 -10.65 1.02
N ILE A 208 6.31 -11.16 2.18
CA ILE A 208 5.24 -12.13 2.31
C ILE A 208 3.98 -11.38 2.75
N GLN A 209 2.82 -11.73 2.21
CA GLN A 209 1.53 -11.25 2.69
C GLN A 209 1.14 -12.02 3.96
N THR A 210 1.79 -11.72 5.08
CA THR A 210 1.69 -12.52 6.32
C THR A 210 0.28 -12.52 6.89
N HIS A 211 -0.46 -11.43 6.72
CA HIS A 211 -1.85 -11.28 7.13
C HIS A 211 -2.76 -12.40 6.55
N LYS A 212 -2.56 -12.77 5.29
CA LYS A 212 -3.29 -13.89 4.65
C LYS A 212 -2.95 -15.26 5.26
N ILE A 213 -1.70 -15.43 5.71
CA ILE A 213 -1.24 -16.69 6.32
C ILE A 213 -1.78 -16.86 7.74
N ILE A 214 -1.77 -15.78 8.53
CA ILE A 214 -2.19 -15.82 9.93
C ILE A 214 -3.70 -15.54 10.12
N GLY A 215 -4.43 -15.26 9.04
CA GLY A 215 -5.88 -15.09 9.05
C GLY A 215 -6.35 -13.79 9.68
N ILE A 216 -5.58 -12.71 9.54
CA ILE A 216 -5.98 -11.35 9.93
C ILE A 216 -6.20 -10.48 8.70
N ARG A 217 -6.88 -9.35 8.89
CA ARG A 217 -7.06 -8.33 7.85
C ARG A 217 -5.80 -7.51 7.65
#